data_AF-A0A946FLG0-F1
#
_entry.id   AF-A0A946FLG0-F1
#
_cell.length_a   1.000
_cell.length_b   1.000
_cell.length_c   1.000
_cell.angle_alpha   90.00
_cell.angle_beta   90.00
_cell.angle_gamma   90.00
#
_symmetry.space_group_name_H-M   'P 1'
#
loop_
_entity.id
_entity.type
_entity.pdbx_description
1 polymer ?
#
loop_
_entity_poly.entity_id
_entity_poly.type
_entity_poly.pdbx_seq_one_letter_code
_entity_poly.pdbx_strand_id
1 'polypeptide(L)'
;MRAVGLIVLLVILLAAVFFSMANREVAELGLWPLDIRIGVPLFAPILGGVVLGFLVGWTGCWLKDRHVRRQLRGSMRECMASAEEIDRLKAELKAAQSDQGTGRDIAA
;
A
#
# COMPACT_ATOMS: atom_id res chain seq x y z
N MET A 1 2.17 -8.91 4.18
CA MET A 1 0.96 -8.13 3.83
C MET A 1 -0.24 -8.99 3.40
N ARG A 2 -0.06 -10.09 2.64
CA ARG A 2 -1.18 -10.93 2.18
C ARG A 2 -2.01 -11.58 3.30
N ALA A 3 -1.37 -12.02 4.38
CA ALA A 3 -2.05 -12.64 5.53
C ALA A 3 -3.00 -11.68 6.27
N VAL A 4 -2.61 -10.41 6.43
CA VAL A 4 -3.45 -9.40 7.10
C VAL A 4 -4.73 -9.14 6.30
N GLY A 5 -4.61 -9.00 4.96
CA GLY A 5 -5.78 -8.85 4.10
C GLY A 5 -6.72 -10.06 4.14
N LEU A 6 -6.17 -11.28 4.21
CA LEU A 6 -6.95 -12.51 4.37
C LEU A 6 -7.68 -12.59 5.71
N ILE A 7 -7.03 -12.20 6.81
CA ILE A 7 -7.65 -12.19 8.15
C ILE A 7 -8.79 -11.17 8.20
N VAL A 8 -8.59 -9.96 7.66
CA VAL A 8 -9.65 -8.94 7.59
C VAL A 8 -10.83 -9.43 6.76
N LEU A 9 -10.56 -10.05 5.60
CA LEU A 9 -11.60 -10.63 4.75
C LEU A 9 -12.38 -11.72 5.49
N LEU A 10 -11.68 -12.60 6.23
CA LEU A 10 -12.30 -13.67 7.00
C LEU A 10 -13.21 -13.14 8.10
N VAL A 11 -12.80 -12.10 8.81
CA VAL A 11 -13.62 -11.45 9.86
C VAL A 11 -14.87 -10.82 9.25
N ILE A 12 -14.75 -10.11 8.13
CA ILE A 12 -15.89 -9.53 7.42
C ILE A 12 -16.84 -10.63 6.94
N LEU A 13 -16.31 -11.73 6.41
CA LEU A 13 -17.10 -12.87 5.94
C LEU A 13 -17.88 -13.52 7.10
N LEU A 14 -17.23 -13.75 8.24
CA LEU A 14 -17.88 -14.31 9.42
C LEU A 14 -18.98 -13.37 9.92
N ALA A 15 -18.69 -12.08 10.07
CA ALA A 15 -19.69 -11.09 10.46
C ALA A 15 -20.89 -11.07 9.49
N ALA A 16 -20.64 -11.16 8.19
CA ALA A 16 -21.66 -11.25 7.15
C ALA A 16 -22.55 -12.50 7.32
N VAL A 17 -21.95 -13.67 7.57
CA VAL A 17 -22.68 -14.93 7.78
C VAL A 17 -23.52 -14.86 9.06
N PHE A 18 -22.97 -14.40 10.18
CA PHE A 18 -23.71 -14.26 11.43
C PHE A 18 -24.85 -13.26 11.30
N PHE A 19 -24.60 -12.11 10.68
CA PHE A 19 -25.63 -11.09 10.43
C PHE A 19 -26.74 -11.62 9.52
N SER A 20 -26.38 -12.40 8.49
CA SER A 20 -27.34 -13.07 7.60
C SER A 20 -28.16 -14.13 8.32
N MET A 21 -27.55 -14.93 9.19
CA MET A 21 -28.26 -15.92 9.99
C MET A 21 -29.23 -15.28 10.98
N ALA A 22 -28.85 -14.17 11.61
CA ALA A 22 -29.68 -13.48 12.59
C ALA A 22 -30.84 -12.68 11.95
N ASN A 23 -30.64 -12.13 10.74
CA ASN A 23 -31.59 -11.20 10.12
C ASN A 23 -32.18 -11.75 8.81
N ARG A 24 -32.75 -12.97 8.86
CA ARG A 24 -33.35 -13.63 7.69
C ARG A 24 -34.69 -13.06 7.22
N GLU A 25 -35.20 -12.05 7.92
CA GLU A 25 -36.45 -11.40 7.56
C GLU A 25 -36.37 -10.78 6.17
N VAL A 26 -37.44 -10.97 5.41
CA VAL A 26 -37.58 -10.43 4.06
C VAL A 26 -38.05 -8.99 4.19
N ALA A 27 -37.24 -8.05 3.70
CA ALA A 27 -37.56 -6.65 3.61
C ALA A 27 -37.91 -6.30 2.17
N GLU A 28 -38.93 -5.44 1.98
CA GLU A 28 -39.15 -4.82 0.68
C GLU A 28 -38.12 -3.74 0.43
N LEU A 29 -37.30 -3.92 -0.61
CA LEU A 29 -36.48 -2.85 -1.16
C LEU A 29 -37.18 -2.23 -2.35
N GLY A 30 -37.48 -0.93 -2.23
CA GLY A 30 -37.85 -0.08 -3.34
C GLY A 30 -36.61 0.53 -3.98
N LEU A 31 -36.35 0.23 -5.25
CA LEU A 31 -35.28 0.83 -6.03
C LEU A 31 -35.81 2.09 -6.73
N TRP A 32 -35.60 3.24 -6.13
CA TRP A 32 -35.84 4.54 -6.78
C TRP A 32 -34.69 4.87 -7.74
N PRO A 33 -34.91 5.42 -8.95
CA PRO A 33 -36.17 5.86 -9.59
C PRO A 33 -36.85 4.78 -10.44
N LEU A 34 -36.43 3.52 -10.33
CA LEU A 34 -36.87 2.43 -11.21
C LEU A 34 -38.28 1.90 -10.87
N ASP A 35 -38.90 2.33 -9.77
CA ASP A 35 -40.19 1.85 -9.23
C ASP A 35 -40.28 0.32 -9.08
N ILE A 36 -39.12 -0.36 -9.02
CA ILE A 36 -39.01 -1.80 -8.80
C ILE A 36 -39.05 -2.06 -7.29
N ARG A 37 -39.93 -2.96 -6.86
CA ARG A 37 -39.97 -3.51 -5.50
C ARG A 37 -39.54 -4.96 -5.51
N ILE A 38 -38.51 -5.28 -4.75
CA ILE A 38 -38.00 -6.65 -4.62
C ILE A 38 -37.94 -7.00 -3.14
N GLY A 39 -38.56 -8.14 -2.79
CA GLY A 39 -38.41 -8.74 -1.47
C GLY A 39 -37.06 -9.41 -1.39
N VAL A 40 -36.15 -8.86 -0.59
CA VAL A 40 -34.85 -9.47 -0.33
C VAL A 40 -34.61 -9.54 1.17
N PRO A 41 -33.81 -10.50 1.66
CA PRO A 41 -33.43 -10.51 3.06
C PRO A 41 -32.77 -9.18 3.44
N LEU A 42 -33.12 -8.62 4.61
CA LEU A 42 -32.65 -7.31 5.07
C LEU A 42 -31.11 -7.17 5.03
N PHE A 43 -30.40 -8.27 5.28
CA PHE A 43 -28.94 -8.28 5.25
C PHE A 43 -28.33 -8.10 3.86
N ALA A 44 -29.04 -8.50 2.80
CA ALA A 44 -28.50 -8.59 1.45
C ALA A 44 -28.03 -7.23 0.88
N PRO A 45 -28.81 -6.13 0.92
CA PRO A 45 -28.37 -4.83 0.41
C PRO A 45 -27.18 -4.26 1.19
N ILE A 46 -27.18 -4.40 2.52
CA ILE A 46 -26.13 -3.88 3.39
C ILE A 46 -24.81 -4.60 3.11
N LEU A 47 -24.84 -5.94 3.13
CA LEU A 47 -23.65 -6.74 2.87
C LEU A 47 -23.18 -6.58 1.42
N GLY A 48 -24.10 -6.49 0.46
CA GLY A 48 -23.78 -6.19 -0.94
C GLY A 48 -23.02 -4.88 -1.08
N GLY A 49 -23.49 -3.81 -0.42
CA GLY A 49 -22.81 -2.51 -0.41
C GLY A 49 -21.40 -2.57 0.21
N VAL A 50 -21.24 -3.27 1.33
CA VAL A 50 -19.93 -3.47 1.98
C VAL A 50 -18.97 -4.23 1.06
N VAL A 51 -19.42 -5.31 0.44
CA VAL A 51 -18.60 -6.11 -0.49
C VAL A 51 -18.19 -5.27 -1.70
N LEU A 52 -19.10 -4.51 -2.28
CA LEU A 52 -18.79 -3.61 -3.39
C LEU A 52 -17.76 -2.54 -2.99
N GLY A 53 -17.96 -1.88 -1.84
CA GLY A 53 -17.00 -0.91 -1.32
C GLY A 53 -15.62 -1.53 -1.06
N PHE A 54 -15.58 -2.76 -0.53
CA PHE A 54 -14.35 -3.50 -0.33
C PHE A 54 -13.65 -3.83 -1.66
N LEU A 55 -14.37 -4.28 -2.68
CA LEU A 55 -13.80 -4.57 -4.00
C LEU A 55 -13.19 -3.31 -4.64
N VAL A 56 -13.86 -2.17 -4.52
CA VAL A 56 -13.34 -0.87 -4.99
C VAL A 56 -12.09 -0.46 -4.20
N GLY A 57 -12.12 -0.57 -2.87
CA GLY A 57 -10.95 -0.28 -2.04
C GLY A 57 -9.76 -1.22 -2.31
N TRP A 58 -10.04 -2.52 -2.50
CA TRP A 58 -9.05 -3.55 -2.80
C TRP A 58 -8.36 -3.32 -4.14
N THR A 59 -9.14 -3.04 -5.19
CA THR A 59 -8.61 -2.71 -6.53
C THR A 59 -7.79 -1.42 -6.52
N GLY A 60 -8.21 -0.40 -5.76
CA GLY A 60 -7.42 0.81 -5.53
C GLY A 60 -6.09 0.54 -4.82
N CYS A 61 -6.07 -0.35 -3.83
CA CYS A 61 -4.86 -0.73 -3.10
C CYS A 61 -3.87 -1.48 -4.01
N TRP A 62 -4.35 -2.34 -4.90
CA TRP A 62 -3.54 -3.03 -5.91
C TRP A 62 -2.84 -2.07 -6.89
N LEU A 63 -3.51 -0.98 -7.28
CA LEU A 63 -2.93 0.03 -8.17
C LEU A 63 -1.76 0.78 -7.49
N LYS A 64 -1.90 1.14 -6.20
CA LYS A 64 -0.79 1.76 -5.44
C LYS A 64 0.39 0.80 -5.26
N ASP A 65 0.12 -0.47 -4.98
CA ASP A 65 1.16 -1.46 -4.70
C ASP A 65 2.02 -1.80 -5.94
N ARG A 66 1.49 -1.60 -7.17
CA ARG A 66 2.29 -1.66 -8.41
C ARG A 66 3.25 -0.48 -8.56
N HIS A 67 2.86 0.72 -8.14
CA HIS A 67 3.69 1.91 -8.27
C HIS A 67 4.86 1.92 -7.27
N VAL A 68 4.61 1.47 -6.04
CA VAL A 68 5.62 1.39 -4.97
C VAL A 68 6.78 0.45 -5.35
N ARG A 69 6.49 -0.67 -6.03
CA ARG A 69 7.54 -1.60 -6.51
C ARG A 69 8.44 -1.02 -7.61
N ARG A 70 7.93 -0.09 -8.42
CA ARG A 70 8.74 0.64 -9.42
C ARG A 70 9.62 1.70 -8.76
N GLN A 71 9.11 2.41 -7.75
CA GLN A 71 9.86 3.46 -7.05
C GLN A 71 11.00 2.91 -6.19
N LEU A 72 10.80 1.74 -5.56
CA LEU A 72 11.85 1.07 -4.78
C LEU A 72 13.12 0.75 -5.59
N ARG A 73 12.98 0.43 -6.88
CA ARG A 73 14.13 0.15 -7.76
C ARG A 73 14.85 1.41 -8.24
N GLY A 74 14.14 2.53 -8.37
CA GLY A 74 14.73 3.82 -8.73
C GLY A 74 15.53 4.41 -7.56
N SER A 75 14.90 4.46 -6.39
CA SER A 75 15.50 5.04 -5.19
C SER A 75 16.75 4.28 -4.70
N MET A 76 16.82 2.96 -4.90
CA MET A 76 18.01 2.18 -4.55
C MET A 76 19.21 2.47 -5.47
N ARG A 77 18.96 2.80 -6.75
CA ARG A 77 20.03 3.20 -7.69
C ARG A 77 20.55 4.59 -7.38
N GLU A 78 19.66 5.52 -7.06
CA GLU A 78 20.04 6.87 -6.63
C GLU A 78 20.85 6.84 -5.34
N CYS A 79 20.48 5.99 -4.37
CA CYS A 79 21.22 5.84 -3.13
C CYS A 79 22.62 5.25 -3.34
N MET A 80 22.78 4.28 -4.25
CA MET A 80 24.10 3.74 -4.61
C MET A 80 24.96 4.77 -5.35
N ALA A 81 24.39 5.54 -6.28
CA ALA A 81 25.12 6.59 -6.98
C ALA A 81 25.62 7.68 -6.02
N SER A 82 24.78 8.13 -5.09
CA SER A 82 25.18 9.09 -4.05
C SER A 82 26.24 8.53 -3.10
N ALA A 83 26.20 7.23 -2.78
CA ALA A 83 27.23 6.59 -1.96
C ALA A 83 28.60 6.57 -2.67
N GLU A 84 28.60 6.28 -3.97
CA GLU A 84 29.81 6.27 -4.80
C GLU A 84 30.43 7.67 -4.93
N GLU A 85 29.60 8.70 -5.06
CA GLU A 85 30.04 10.10 -5.09
C GLU A 85 30.66 10.54 -3.76
N ILE A 86 30.07 10.13 -2.63
CA ILE A 86 30.63 10.39 -1.30
C ILE A 86 31.99 9.72 -1.14
N ASP A 87 32.14 8.47 -1.57
CA ASP A 87 33.41 7.75 -1.45
C ASP A 87 34.48 8.35 -2.36
N ARG A 88 34.12 8.77 -3.58
CA ARG A 88 35.03 9.48 -4.48
C ARG A 88 35.51 10.80 -3.88
N LEU A 89 34.60 11.63 -3.38
CA LEU A 89 34.94 12.91 -2.75
C LEU A 89 35.82 12.72 -1.51
N LYS A 90 35.55 11.69 -0.70
CA LYS A 90 36.41 11.33 0.44
C LYS A 90 37.82 10.92 -0.02
N ALA A 91 37.94 10.17 -1.10
CA ALA A 91 39.24 9.76 -1.65
C ALA A 91 40.05 10.96 -2.17
N GLU A 92 39.40 11.86 -2.91
CA GLU A 92 40.03 13.11 -3.39
C GLU A 92 40.48 14.01 -2.22
N LEU A 93 39.64 14.15 -1.18
CA LEU A 93 39.98 14.94 0.01
C LEU A 93 41.19 14.33 0.75
N LYS A 94 41.22 13.00 0.88
CA LYS A 94 42.33 12.30 1.54
C LYS A 94 43.63 12.43 0.75
N ALA A 95 43.57 12.36 -0.58
CA ALA A 95 44.73 12.58 -1.46
C ALA A 95 45.27 14.01 -1.35
N ALA A 96 44.38 15.02 -1.35
CA ALA A 96 44.76 16.42 -1.17
C ALA A 96 45.36 16.71 0.22
N GLN A 97 44.85 16.05 1.27
CA GLN A 97 45.40 16.17 2.63
C GLN A 97 46.77 15.49 2.77
N SER A 98 46.99 14.35 2.11
CA SER A 98 48.32 13.73 2.10
C SER A 98 49.35 14.59 1.36
N ASP A 99 48.97 15.22 0.26
CA ASP A 99 49.86 16.11 -0.51
C ASP A 99 50.21 17.39 0.27
N GLN A 100 49.24 17.99 0.97
CA GLN A 100 49.49 19.13 1.87
C GLN A 100 50.29 18.76 3.13
N GLY A 101 50.11 17.55 3.67
CA GLY A 101 50.88 17.05 4.81
C GLY A 101 52.34 16.81 4.45
N THR A 102 52.58 16.15 3.30
CA THR A 102 53.92 15.95 2.76
C THR A 102 54.58 17.28 2.44
N GLY A 103 53.91 18.21 1.75
CA GLY A 103 54.46 19.54 1.43
C GLY A 103 54.81 20.41 2.64
N ARG A 104 54.11 20.24 3.78
CA ARG A 104 54.39 20.97 5.01
C ARG A 104 55.56 20.40 5.81
N ASP A 105 55.81 19.09 5.73
CA ASP A 105 56.96 18.43 6.36
C ASP A 105 58.29 18.68 5.61
N ILE A 106 58.26 18.98 4.31
CA ILE A 106 59.47 19.34 3.54
C ILE A 106 59.87 20.81 3.69
N ALA A 107 58.96 21.65 4.21
CA ALA A 107 59.15 23.10 4.38
C ALA A 107 59.49 23.52 5.82
N ALA A 108 59.58 22.56 6.75
CA ALA A 108 59.95 22.75 8.16
C ALA A 108 61.39 22.28 8.42
#